data_AF-X8J1Q7-F1
#
_entry.id   AF-X8J1Q7-F1
#
_cell.length_a   1.000
_cell.length_b   1.000
_cell.length_c   1.000
_cell.angle_alpha   90.00
_cell.angle_beta   90.00
_cell.angle_gamma   90.00
#
_symmetry.space_group_name_H-M   'P 1'
#
loop_
_entity.id
_entity.type
_entity.pdbx_description
1 polymer ?
#
loop_
_entity_poly.entity_id
_entity_poly.type
_entity_poly.pdbx_seq_one_letter_code
_entity_poly.pdbx_strand_id
1 'polypeptide(L)'
;MSLPFHIVRSSHHFSKSLGGKPVWLRTTGGSIATRGIGDCCNSQSPPNHIFSQDLPLQGDNSLALSDHPSPSRHSTLSTITAASILAKKGEREFKQWATAVQLDRDIITSIPSGSPYDAIYTLQQESKQFPPWLASESSSQLQHIGGSYRLVKTSLCASASQASTFGVINFHQQNDPELSSAIGVILQTCFHNQTFRRRSCQPTKMDRRIIIDTMLNHLCEYDENTSFKYSTEQYVKLPNAENEKFHVSNTKADGVLYLDIPDFPAYLANAEFREIGSAFIPGRRANLEVIHCITKFKRGGSGKNQALMGIVSGLYQKKVLNVAHQLVFGIFQHQQDFLQVVAGAWRDNRIQVYNVGSYSLSNPVHTVRLYLVLRGIRKLAHTYLGQLRESQTQLEYEVESSPPVDEWAKDRMDTPNENSSKMDSHVLHDGGRQTGNVTMIMDNGYLSRLPTQDKIRNSLPMGGGLATTNSFPISKA
;
A
#
# COMPACT_ATOMS: atom_id res chain seq x y z
N MET A 1 -33.06 -39.36 2.58
CA MET A 1 -32.14 -39.86 1.53
C MET A 1 -30.80 -39.20 1.77
N SER A 2 -29.90 -39.92 2.44
CA SER A 2 -28.57 -39.41 2.83
C SER A 2 -27.53 -40.03 1.90
N LEU A 3 -26.75 -39.19 1.22
CA LEU A 3 -25.58 -39.61 0.45
C LEU A 3 -24.30 -39.33 1.25
N PRO A 4 -23.32 -40.25 1.29
CA PRO A 4 -22.08 -40.05 2.02
C PRO A 4 -21.00 -39.38 1.15
N PHE A 5 -20.24 -38.47 1.75
CA PHE A 5 -19.01 -37.91 1.17
C PHE A 5 -17.83 -38.86 1.40
N HIS A 6 -17.18 -39.27 0.31
CA HIS A 6 -15.87 -39.93 0.33
C HIS A 6 -14.76 -38.87 0.29
N ILE A 7 -13.88 -38.89 1.30
CA ILE A 7 -12.63 -38.14 1.31
C ILE A 7 -11.55 -39.00 0.64
N VAL A 8 -11.03 -38.53 -0.50
CA VAL A 8 -9.84 -39.10 -1.15
C VAL A 8 -8.62 -38.32 -0.69
N ARG A 9 -7.70 -38.98 0.02
CA ARG A 9 -6.37 -38.45 0.34
C ARG A 9 -5.44 -38.67 -0.85
N SER A 10 -4.92 -37.60 -1.42
CA SER A 10 -3.83 -37.65 -2.42
C SER A 10 -2.47 -37.53 -1.72
N SER A 11 -1.58 -38.46 -2.03
CA SER A 11 -0.21 -38.56 -1.51
C SER A 11 0.74 -37.89 -2.49
N HIS A 12 1.38 -36.78 -2.13
CA HIS A 12 2.45 -36.18 -2.93
C HIS A 12 3.84 -36.69 -2.52
N HIS A 13 4.49 -37.35 -3.47
CA HIS A 13 5.91 -37.72 -3.45
C HIS A 13 6.79 -36.48 -3.64
N PHE A 14 7.73 -36.23 -2.71
CA PHE A 14 8.81 -35.26 -2.86
C PHE A 14 10.03 -35.92 -3.52
N SER A 15 10.50 -35.35 -4.63
CA SER A 15 11.79 -35.69 -5.25
C SER A 15 12.86 -34.68 -4.84
N LYS A 16 14.03 -35.18 -4.44
CA LYS A 16 15.21 -34.41 -4.05
C LYS A 16 16.03 -34.01 -5.29
N SER A 17 16.49 -32.76 -5.32
CA SER A 17 17.49 -32.28 -6.27
C SER A 17 18.72 -31.74 -5.53
N LEU A 18 19.89 -32.13 -6.03
CA LEU A 18 21.27 -31.84 -5.60
C LEU A 18 21.58 -30.35 -5.85
N GLY A 19 22.27 -29.59 -4.99
CA GLY A 19 23.67 -29.79 -4.59
C GLY A 19 24.58 -28.78 -5.32
N GLY A 20 24.69 -27.54 -4.82
CA GLY A 20 25.60 -26.51 -5.33
C GLY A 20 26.31 -25.76 -4.18
N LYS A 21 27.64 -25.72 -4.20
CA LYS A 21 28.51 -25.09 -3.18
C LYS A 21 28.63 -23.57 -3.41
N PRO A 22 28.68 -22.73 -2.36
CA PRO A 22 29.03 -21.33 -2.50
C PRO A 22 30.54 -21.06 -2.37
N VAL A 23 31.01 -20.13 -3.20
CA VAL A 23 32.37 -19.57 -3.22
C VAL A 23 32.46 -18.43 -2.21
N TRP A 24 33.50 -18.42 -1.37
CA TRP A 24 33.77 -17.36 -0.39
C TRP A 24 34.68 -16.29 -0.98
N LEU A 25 34.29 -15.01 -0.86
CA LEU A 25 35.16 -13.85 -1.08
C LEU A 25 35.48 -13.19 0.27
N ARG A 26 36.78 -13.03 0.53
CA ARG A 26 37.34 -12.28 1.67
C ARG A 26 37.26 -10.79 1.38
N THR A 27 36.87 -9.99 2.37
CA THR A 27 37.15 -8.54 2.41
C THR A 27 37.83 -8.18 3.73
N THR A 28 38.88 -7.36 3.61
CA THR A 28 39.74 -6.85 4.67
C THR A 28 39.14 -5.59 5.30
N GLY A 29 39.23 -5.50 6.64
CA GLY A 29 38.72 -4.37 7.42
C GLY A 29 39.64 -3.15 7.41
N GLY A 30 39.02 -1.97 7.42
CA GLY A 30 39.66 -0.67 7.66
C GLY A 30 38.75 0.19 8.54
N SER A 31 39.32 0.78 9.60
CA SER A 31 38.65 1.63 10.59
C SER A 31 38.86 3.10 10.24
N ILE A 32 37.81 3.94 10.27
CA ILE A 32 37.93 5.41 10.20
C ILE A 32 36.93 6.10 11.15
N ALA A 33 37.43 7.17 11.76
CA ALA A 33 36.86 8.00 12.82
C ALA A 33 35.65 8.87 12.43
N THR A 34 34.79 9.13 13.41
CA THR A 34 33.64 10.02 13.39
C THR A 34 34.01 11.51 13.48
N ARG A 35 33.49 12.34 12.56
CA ARG A 35 33.38 13.81 12.72
C ARG A 35 31.91 14.24 12.70
N GLY A 36 31.57 15.17 13.59
CA GLY A 36 30.22 15.62 13.89
C GLY A 36 29.56 16.44 12.78
N ILE A 37 28.23 16.31 12.70
CA ILE A 37 27.35 17.04 11.79
C ILE A 37 26.84 18.28 12.53
N GLY A 38 27.06 19.45 11.95
CA GLY A 38 26.57 20.74 12.43
C GLY A 38 25.13 21.00 12.02
N ASP A 39 24.39 21.61 12.94
CA ASP A 39 23.01 22.08 12.76
C ASP A 39 22.96 23.32 11.87
N CYS A 40 22.23 23.24 10.75
CA CYS A 40 21.92 24.37 9.88
C CYS A 40 20.41 24.41 9.64
N CYS A 41 19.65 25.13 10.46
CA CYS A 41 18.29 25.60 10.14
C CYS A 41 17.96 26.81 11.02
N ASN A 42 18.33 28.02 10.58
CA ASN A 42 17.76 29.27 11.07
C ASN A 42 17.08 29.97 9.89
N SER A 43 15.76 29.93 9.83
CA SER A 43 14.98 30.82 8.98
C SER A 43 13.78 31.34 9.77
N GLN A 44 13.90 32.61 10.15
CA GLN A 44 12.80 33.42 10.70
C GLN A 44 11.81 33.73 9.57
N SER A 45 10.52 33.52 9.83
CA SER A 45 9.43 33.95 8.93
C SER A 45 8.85 35.27 9.47
N PRO A 46 8.49 36.25 8.62
CA PRO A 46 7.84 37.48 9.06
C PRO A 46 6.32 37.28 9.25
N PRO A 47 5.64 38.18 10.02
CA PRO A 47 4.22 38.05 10.31
C PRO A 47 3.34 38.61 9.18
N ASN A 48 2.22 37.93 8.92
CA ASN A 48 1.17 38.40 8.02
C ASN A 48 0.32 39.48 8.70
N HIS A 49 0.23 40.67 8.10
CA HIS A 49 -0.76 41.68 8.44
C HIS A 49 -2.04 41.50 7.61
N ILE A 50 -3.16 41.58 8.31
CA ILE A 50 -4.55 41.64 7.84
C ILE A 50 -4.84 43.07 7.36
N PHE A 51 -5.50 43.25 6.21
CA PHE A 51 -6.42 44.38 6.02
C PHE A 51 -7.54 44.01 5.04
N SER A 52 -8.76 44.32 5.47
CA SER A 52 -10.03 44.28 4.76
C SER A 52 -10.49 45.73 4.64
N GLN A 53 -11.00 46.16 3.47
CA GLN A 53 -11.82 47.36 3.34
C GLN A 53 -12.66 47.28 2.05
N ASP A 54 -13.97 47.27 2.24
CA ASP A 54 -15.00 47.60 1.25
C ASP A 54 -15.02 49.11 1.01
N LEU A 55 -15.38 49.54 -0.21
CA LEU A 55 -16.26 50.70 -0.48
C LEU A 55 -16.72 50.70 -1.96
N PRO A 56 -17.96 51.13 -2.27
CA PRO A 56 -18.53 51.15 -3.62
C PRO A 56 -18.53 52.56 -4.23
N LEU A 57 -18.45 52.70 -5.56
CA LEU A 57 -18.94 53.90 -6.26
C LEU A 57 -19.44 53.59 -7.68
N GLN A 58 -20.67 54.07 -7.91
CA GLN A 58 -21.33 54.28 -9.21
C GLN A 58 -20.63 55.36 -10.03
N GLY A 59 -20.74 55.26 -11.36
CA GLY A 59 -20.44 56.34 -12.31
C GLY A 59 -20.87 55.97 -13.72
N ASP A 60 -21.94 56.61 -14.19
CA ASP A 60 -22.55 56.48 -15.52
C ASP A 60 -21.84 57.33 -16.61
N ASN A 61 -22.10 56.92 -17.87
CA ASN A 61 -22.07 57.66 -19.13
C ASN A 61 -20.71 57.97 -19.82
N SER A 62 -20.51 57.45 -21.04
CA SER A 62 -20.69 58.23 -22.29
C SER A 62 -20.09 57.57 -23.55
N LEU A 63 -20.89 57.56 -24.62
CA LEU A 63 -20.59 57.68 -26.06
C LEU A 63 -19.64 56.70 -26.80
N ALA A 64 -20.30 55.82 -27.56
CA ALA A 64 -20.00 55.29 -28.89
C ALA A 64 -18.70 55.71 -29.62
N LEU A 65 -17.88 54.70 -29.94
CA LEU A 65 -17.09 54.63 -31.18
C LEU A 65 -17.13 53.19 -31.72
N SER A 66 -17.38 53.07 -33.02
CA SER A 66 -17.56 51.82 -33.75
C SER A 66 -16.21 51.13 -34.01
N ASP A 67 -15.96 50.02 -33.32
CA ASP A 67 -14.86 49.10 -33.63
C ASP A 67 -15.42 47.74 -34.09
N HIS A 68 -14.93 47.30 -35.25
CA HIS A 68 -15.25 46.00 -35.82
C HIS A 68 -14.92 44.87 -34.83
N PRO A 69 -15.85 43.93 -34.55
CA PRO A 69 -15.56 42.79 -33.69
C PRO A 69 -14.54 41.89 -34.40
N SER A 70 -13.29 41.98 -33.95
CA SER A 70 -12.26 41.01 -34.31
C SER A 70 -12.78 39.61 -33.97
N PRO A 71 -12.67 38.62 -34.88
CA PRO A 71 -13.17 37.27 -34.63
C PRO A 71 -12.54 36.75 -33.35
N SER A 72 -13.44 36.35 -32.44
CA SER A 72 -13.17 35.93 -31.09
C SER A 72 -11.96 34.99 -31.03
N ARG A 73 -10.97 35.36 -30.22
CA ARG A 73 -9.95 34.43 -29.73
C ARG A 73 -10.68 33.26 -29.09
N HIS A 74 -10.87 32.17 -29.84
CA HIS A 74 -11.26 30.89 -29.28
C HIS A 74 -10.16 30.52 -28.30
N SER A 75 -10.41 30.78 -27.02
CA SER A 75 -9.56 30.32 -25.94
C SER A 75 -9.52 28.80 -26.06
N THR A 76 -8.44 28.28 -26.60
CA THR A 76 -8.16 26.85 -26.68
C THR A 76 -8.12 26.34 -25.24
N LEU A 77 -9.26 25.80 -24.80
CA LEU A 77 -9.39 25.19 -23.48
C LEU A 77 -8.37 24.07 -23.42
N SER A 78 -7.34 24.23 -22.59
CA SER A 78 -6.29 23.21 -22.46
C SER A 78 -6.89 21.94 -21.85
N THR A 79 -6.94 20.87 -22.65
CA THR A 79 -7.40 19.55 -22.20
C THR A 79 -6.44 19.02 -21.12
N ILE A 80 -7.01 18.57 -20.00
CA ILE A 80 -6.23 18.00 -18.90
C ILE A 80 -5.80 16.57 -19.26
N THR A 81 -4.50 16.35 -19.46
CA THR A 81 -3.95 15.02 -19.80
C THR A 81 -3.34 14.26 -18.61
N ALA A 82 -2.96 14.98 -17.55
CA ALA A 82 -2.30 14.38 -16.39
C ALA A 82 -3.28 14.08 -15.24
N ALA A 83 -3.29 12.84 -14.75
CA ALA A 83 -4.12 12.42 -13.61
C ALA A 83 -3.85 13.23 -12.34
N SER A 84 -2.60 13.64 -12.12
CA SER A 84 -2.22 14.44 -10.96
C SER A 84 -2.81 15.86 -11.00
N ILE A 85 -3.03 16.42 -12.20
CA ILE A 85 -3.68 17.70 -12.41
C ILE A 85 -5.19 17.54 -12.26
N LEU A 86 -5.78 16.53 -12.91
CA LEU A 86 -7.21 16.23 -12.81
C LEU A 86 -7.63 16.00 -11.34
N ALA A 87 -6.86 15.21 -10.59
CA ALA A 87 -7.13 14.94 -9.18
C ALA A 87 -7.05 16.19 -8.28
N LYS A 88 -6.34 17.25 -8.72
CA LYS A 88 -6.19 18.52 -7.99
C LYS A 88 -7.18 19.61 -8.43
N LYS A 89 -7.72 19.55 -9.65
CA LYS A 89 -8.59 20.57 -10.27
C LYS A 89 -9.98 20.69 -9.63
N GLY A 90 -10.10 20.39 -8.34
CA GLY A 90 -11.29 20.65 -7.54
C GLY A 90 -12.47 19.72 -7.87
N GLU A 91 -13.62 20.10 -7.33
CA GLU A 91 -14.84 19.29 -7.37
C GLU A 91 -15.49 19.19 -8.75
N ARG A 92 -15.15 20.03 -9.75
CA ARG A 92 -15.88 20.03 -11.02
C ARG A 92 -15.34 18.98 -11.98
N GLU A 93 -14.12 19.12 -12.48
CA GLU A 93 -13.55 18.24 -13.49
C GLU A 93 -13.36 16.82 -12.96
N PHE A 94 -12.88 16.67 -11.71
CA PHE A 94 -12.76 15.36 -11.09
C PHE A 94 -14.14 14.69 -10.85
N LYS A 95 -15.20 15.47 -10.55
CA LYS A 95 -16.57 14.91 -10.46
C LYS A 95 -17.08 14.47 -11.81
N GLN A 96 -16.84 15.25 -12.87
CA GLN A 96 -17.22 14.87 -14.22
C GLN A 96 -16.52 13.58 -14.64
N TRP A 97 -15.22 13.47 -14.39
CA TRP A 97 -14.47 12.23 -14.60
C TRP A 97 -15.04 11.08 -13.77
N ALA A 98 -15.25 11.28 -12.46
CA ALA A 98 -15.80 10.26 -11.57
C ALA A 98 -17.19 9.77 -12.04
N THR A 99 -18.08 10.68 -12.42
CA THR A 99 -19.40 10.34 -12.98
C THR A 99 -19.26 9.53 -14.28
N ALA A 100 -18.37 9.93 -15.20
CA ALA A 100 -18.16 9.24 -16.46
C ALA A 100 -17.69 7.78 -16.26
N VAL A 101 -16.87 7.53 -15.23
CA VAL A 101 -16.37 6.20 -14.85
C VAL A 101 -17.21 5.51 -13.77
N GLN A 102 -18.43 6.02 -13.54
CA GLN A 102 -19.43 5.47 -12.60
C GLN A 102 -18.97 5.45 -11.12
N LEU A 103 -17.96 6.24 -10.76
CA LEU A 103 -17.44 6.37 -9.40
C LEU A 103 -18.29 7.31 -8.55
N ASP A 104 -18.82 6.79 -7.44
CA ASP A 104 -19.25 7.58 -6.31
C ASP A 104 -18.03 8.05 -5.50
N ARG A 105 -17.93 9.36 -5.31
CA ARG A 105 -16.77 10.00 -4.65
C ARG A 105 -16.88 9.99 -3.13
N ASP A 106 -18.09 9.76 -2.62
CA ASP A 106 -18.34 9.78 -1.20
C ASP A 106 -17.85 8.48 -0.56
N ILE A 107 -17.20 8.63 0.60
CA ILE A 107 -16.73 7.48 1.35
C ILE A 107 -17.85 7.13 2.33
N ILE A 108 -18.55 6.05 2.03
CA ILE A 108 -19.71 5.57 2.76
C ILE A 108 -19.25 4.91 4.07
N THR A 109 -19.85 5.31 5.18
CA THR A 109 -19.59 4.71 6.50
C THR A 109 -20.61 3.63 6.86
N SER A 110 -21.82 3.69 6.29
CA SER A 110 -22.84 2.65 6.42
C SER A 110 -22.57 1.54 5.39
N ILE A 111 -21.89 0.50 5.83
CA ILE A 111 -21.58 -0.66 4.98
C ILE A 111 -22.87 -1.51 4.84
N PRO A 112 -23.21 -2.04 3.65
CA PRO A 112 -24.32 -2.97 3.49
C PRO A 112 -23.99 -4.33 4.13
N SER A 113 -25.00 -5.08 4.58
CA SER A 113 -24.83 -6.47 5.00
C SER A 113 -24.70 -7.42 3.81
N GLY A 114 -23.96 -8.52 3.97
CA GLY A 114 -23.85 -9.59 2.98
C GLY A 114 -22.59 -9.50 2.13
N SER A 115 -22.34 -10.55 1.34
CA SER A 115 -21.20 -10.60 0.41
C SER A 115 -21.32 -9.51 -0.67
N PRO A 116 -20.21 -8.85 -1.06
CA PRO A 116 -18.83 -9.01 -0.57
C PRO A 116 -18.49 -8.15 0.67
N TYR A 117 -19.45 -7.40 1.20
CA TYR A 117 -19.25 -6.39 2.24
C TYR A 117 -18.94 -6.95 3.63
N ASP A 118 -19.32 -8.20 3.90
CA ASP A 118 -18.96 -8.93 5.12
C ASP A 118 -17.43 -8.99 5.34
N ALA A 119 -16.65 -8.96 4.26
CA ALA A 119 -15.20 -8.86 4.35
C ALA A 119 -14.75 -7.56 5.03
N ILE A 120 -15.42 -6.42 4.77
CA ILE A 120 -15.08 -5.13 5.38
C ILE A 120 -15.36 -5.16 6.88
N TYR A 121 -16.51 -5.70 7.29
CA TYR A 121 -16.84 -5.87 8.69
C TYR A 121 -15.85 -6.79 9.39
N THR A 122 -15.49 -7.91 8.75
CA THR A 122 -14.49 -8.85 9.27
C THR A 122 -13.16 -8.13 9.50
N LEU A 123 -12.66 -7.37 8.53
CA LEU A 123 -11.44 -6.56 8.69
C LEU A 123 -11.54 -5.58 9.85
N GLN A 124 -12.67 -4.88 9.99
CA GLN A 124 -12.89 -3.94 11.09
C GLN A 124 -12.88 -4.61 12.46
N GLN A 125 -13.50 -5.79 12.59
CA GLN A 125 -13.55 -6.54 13.84
C GLN A 125 -12.20 -7.19 14.17
N GLU A 126 -11.56 -7.84 13.21
CA GLU A 126 -10.24 -8.45 13.37
C GLU A 126 -9.18 -7.41 13.73
N SER A 127 -9.28 -6.18 13.20
CA SER A 127 -8.37 -5.09 13.57
C SER A 127 -8.40 -4.72 15.05
N LYS A 128 -9.42 -5.16 15.80
CA LYS A 128 -9.59 -4.88 17.24
C LYS A 128 -9.15 -6.05 18.12
N GLN A 129 -8.76 -7.19 17.53
CA GLN A 129 -8.35 -8.39 18.27
C GLN A 129 -6.85 -8.36 18.53
N PHE A 130 -6.46 -8.04 19.77
CA PHE A 130 -5.07 -7.90 20.17
C PHE A 130 -4.66 -9.11 21.02
N PRO A 131 -3.45 -9.65 20.88
CA PRO A 131 -2.96 -10.60 21.86
C PRO A 131 -2.64 -9.92 23.21
N PRO A 132 -2.93 -10.56 24.35
CA PRO A 132 -2.71 -9.98 25.69
C PRO A 132 -1.28 -9.51 25.94
N TRP A 133 -0.29 -10.12 25.29
CA TRP A 133 1.11 -9.79 25.48
C TRP A 133 1.45 -8.34 25.07
N LEU A 134 0.64 -7.70 24.21
CA LEU A 134 0.79 -6.29 23.84
C LEU A 134 0.53 -5.32 25.00
N ALA A 135 -0.16 -5.77 26.06
CA ALA A 135 -0.43 -4.97 27.25
C ALA A 135 0.69 -5.07 28.30
N SER A 136 1.67 -5.95 28.11
CA SER A 136 2.71 -6.24 29.10
C SER A 136 4.10 -5.92 28.57
N GLU A 137 4.76 -4.93 29.18
CA GLU A 137 6.13 -4.56 28.80
C GLU A 137 7.17 -5.67 29.02
N SER A 138 6.87 -6.64 29.90
CA SER A 138 7.74 -7.76 30.23
C SER A 138 7.56 -8.98 29.31
N SER A 139 6.60 -8.92 28.38
CA SER A 139 6.36 -9.95 27.37
C SER A 139 7.63 -10.31 26.61
N SER A 140 7.90 -11.61 26.43
CA SER A 140 9.05 -12.11 25.65
C SER A 140 9.01 -11.64 24.20
N GLN A 141 7.82 -11.49 23.62
CA GLN A 141 7.60 -10.96 22.28
C GLN A 141 8.08 -9.51 22.13
N LEU A 142 8.25 -8.76 23.22
CA LEU A 142 8.71 -7.38 23.22
C LEU A 142 10.16 -7.20 23.70
N GLN A 143 10.82 -8.26 24.17
CA GLN A 143 12.18 -8.19 24.72
C GLN A 143 13.25 -7.89 23.68
N HIS A 144 13.04 -8.29 22.42
CA HIS A 144 13.98 -8.05 21.32
C HIS A 144 13.94 -6.61 20.77
N ILE A 145 12.99 -5.79 21.23
CA ILE A 145 12.86 -4.40 20.78
C ILE A 145 13.98 -3.55 21.34
N GLY A 146 14.76 -2.94 20.44
CA GLY A 146 15.89 -2.09 20.77
C GLY A 146 15.52 -0.89 21.65
N GLY A 147 16.48 -0.46 22.49
CA GLY A 147 16.27 0.60 23.49
C GLY A 147 15.78 1.93 22.92
N SER A 148 16.13 2.26 21.68
CA SER A 148 15.67 3.48 20.99
C SER A 148 14.15 3.57 20.83
N TYR A 149 13.45 2.43 20.84
CA TYR A 149 11.99 2.36 20.72
C TYR A 149 11.28 2.19 22.08
N ARG A 150 12.00 2.25 23.20
CA ARG A 150 11.45 2.02 24.56
C ARG A 150 10.23 2.87 24.86
N LEU A 151 10.27 4.18 24.55
CA LEU A 151 9.15 5.08 24.84
C LEU A 151 7.89 4.71 24.06
N VAL A 152 8.04 4.32 22.79
CA VAL A 152 6.90 3.89 21.96
C VAL A 152 6.37 2.55 22.42
N LYS A 153 7.25 1.62 22.85
CA LYS A 153 6.88 0.33 23.44
C LYS A 153 6.07 0.50 24.73
N THR A 154 6.55 1.32 25.68
CA THR A 154 5.83 1.65 26.92
C THR A 154 4.48 2.30 26.60
N SER A 155 4.47 3.26 25.65
CA SER A 155 3.23 3.90 25.20
C SER A 155 2.23 2.90 24.58
N LEU A 156 2.70 1.92 23.80
CA LEU A 156 1.87 0.85 23.26
C LEU A 156 1.21 0.04 24.37
N CYS A 157 1.98 -0.44 25.35
CA CYS A 157 1.46 -1.29 26.42
C CYS A 157 0.42 -0.56 27.28
N ALA A 158 0.73 0.69 27.66
CA ALA A 158 -0.19 1.53 28.42
C ALA A 158 -1.47 1.83 27.62
N SER A 159 -1.33 2.22 26.34
CA SER A 159 -2.47 2.56 25.48
C SER A 159 -3.33 1.34 25.13
N ALA A 160 -2.73 0.17 24.93
CA ALA A 160 -3.46 -1.07 24.70
C ALA A 160 -4.28 -1.47 25.93
N SER A 161 -3.69 -1.40 27.13
CA SER A 161 -4.40 -1.65 28.39
C SER A 161 -5.60 -0.71 28.54
N GLN A 162 -5.39 0.59 28.31
CA GLN A 162 -6.45 1.58 28.38
C GLN A 162 -7.54 1.38 27.31
N ALA A 163 -7.15 1.11 26.07
CA ALA A 163 -8.08 0.87 24.96
C ALA A 163 -8.96 -0.36 25.20
N SER A 164 -8.42 -1.38 25.86
CA SER A 164 -9.17 -2.58 26.29
C SER A 164 -10.22 -2.22 27.34
N THR A 165 -9.85 -1.42 28.36
CA THR A 165 -10.80 -0.93 29.38
C THR A 165 -11.96 -0.15 28.77
N PHE A 166 -11.73 0.59 27.68
CA PHE A 166 -12.78 1.32 26.96
C PHE A 166 -13.52 0.50 25.88
N GLY A 167 -13.22 -0.79 25.72
CA GLY A 167 -13.85 -1.65 24.71
C GLY A 167 -13.49 -1.27 23.26
N VAL A 168 -12.42 -0.50 23.05
CA VAL A 168 -11.94 -0.13 21.70
C VAL A 168 -11.24 -1.32 21.04
N ILE A 169 -10.54 -2.13 21.83
CA ILE A 169 -9.91 -3.39 21.44
C ILE A 169 -10.35 -4.50 22.40
N ASN A 170 -10.18 -5.75 21.97
CA ASN A 170 -10.41 -6.93 22.79
C ASN A 170 -9.14 -7.77 22.83
N PHE A 171 -8.82 -8.32 24.00
CA PHE A 171 -7.70 -9.26 24.10
C PHE A 171 -8.14 -10.67 23.76
N HIS A 172 -7.51 -11.28 22.75
CA HIS A 172 -7.77 -12.63 22.30
C HIS A 172 -6.60 -13.54 22.70
N GLN A 173 -6.86 -14.66 23.40
CA GLN A 173 -5.82 -15.51 24.00
C GLN A 173 -4.89 -16.20 22.99
N GLN A 174 -5.16 -16.09 21.70
CA GLN A 174 -4.34 -16.71 20.66
C GLN A 174 -2.97 -16.03 20.55
N ASN A 175 -1.91 -16.83 20.61
CA ASN A 175 -0.58 -16.37 20.27
C ASN A 175 -0.53 -16.02 18.77
N ASP A 176 0.05 -14.87 18.46
CA ASP A 176 0.11 -14.33 17.10
C ASP A 176 1.58 -14.17 16.68
N PRO A 177 2.20 -15.23 16.11
CA PRO A 177 3.62 -15.22 15.76
C PRO A 177 3.93 -14.22 14.64
N GLU A 178 3.00 -14.00 13.72
CA GLU A 178 3.16 -13.01 12.64
C GLU A 178 3.23 -11.59 13.21
N LEU A 179 2.28 -11.23 14.09
CA LEU A 179 2.30 -9.93 14.74
C LEU A 179 3.53 -9.76 15.63
N SER A 180 3.96 -10.82 16.32
CA SER A 180 5.20 -10.82 17.10
C SER A 180 6.43 -10.57 16.22
N SER A 181 6.47 -11.08 14.99
CA SER A 181 7.56 -10.83 14.04
C SER A 181 7.52 -9.40 13.50
N ALA A 182 6.32 -8.86 13.25
CA ALA A 182 6.14 -7.54 12.67
C ALA A 182 6.26 -6.38 13.68
N ILE A 183 6.26 -6.66 14.98
CA ILE A 183 6.17 -5.63 16.03
C ILE A 183 7.32 -4.61 15.96
N GLY A 184 8.51 -5.02 15.55
CA GLY A 184 9.64 -4.12 15.31
C GLY A 184 9.33 -3.05 14.25
N VAL A 185 8.82 -3.45 13.08
CA VAL A 185 8.47 -2.54 11.97
C VAL A 185 7.30 -1.63 12.36
N ILE A 186 6.33 -2.14 13.12
CA ILE A 186 5.20 -1.36 13.63
C ILE A 186 5.69 -0.25 14.57
N LEU A 187 6.56 -0.58 15.55
CA LEU A 187 7.10 0.39 16.49
C LEU A 187 8.01 1.41 15.79
N GLN A 188 8.82 0.98 14.82
CA GLN A 188 9.64 1.87 14.00
C GLN A 188 8.76 2.86 13.21
N THR A 189 7.66 2.39 12.62
CA THR A 189 6.67 3.24 11.94
C THR A 189 6.12 4.31 12.86
N CYS A 190 5.76 3.92 14.08
CA CYS A 190 5.23 4.85 15.05
C CYS A 190 6.27 5.87 15.52
N PHE A 191 7.46 5.42 15.88
CA PHE A 191 8.57 6.26 16.29
C PHE A 191 8.95 7.30 15.23
N HIS A 192 9.04 6.88 13.97
CA HIS A 192 9.39 7.75 12.85
C HIS A 192 8.36 8.86 12.64
N ASN A 193 7.07 8.52 12.71
CA ASN A 193 5.98 9.51 12.59
C ASN A 193 5.95 10.47 13.79
N GLN A 194 6.17 9.97 15.02
CA GLN A 194 6.31 10.84 16.19
C GLN A 194 7.49 11.81 16.07
N THR A 195 8.60 11.34 15.50
CA THR A 195 9.78 12.17 15.26
C THR A 195 9.50 13.28 14.26
N PHE A 196 8.79 13.00 13.16
CA PHE A 196 8.39 14.03 12.22
C PHE A 196 7.50 15.10 12.81
N ARG A 197 6.61 14.74 13.74
CA ARG A 197 5.77 15.73 14.43
C ARG A 197 6.55 16.69 15.31
N ARG A 198 7.73 16.28 15.79
CA ARG A 198 8.60 17.10 16.65
C ARG A 198 9.55 17.99 15.86
N ARG A 199 9.79 17.69 14.57
CA ARG A 199 10.69 18.48 13.72
C ARG A 199 9.96 19.70 13.18
N SER A 200 10.68 20.81 13.09
CA SER A 200 10.19 22.06 12.49
C SER A 200 10.12 21.97 10.96
N CYS A 201 10.95 21.12 10.34
CA CYS A 201 10.94 20.93 8.90
C CYS A 201 9.80 20.01 8.45
N GLN A 202 9.09 20.42 7.39
CA GLN A 202 8.03 19.61 6.78
C GLN A 202 8.65 18.39 6.08
N PRO A 203 8.34 17.16 6.51
CA PRO A 203 8.91 15.97 5.88
C PRO A 203 8.45 15.86 4.42
N THR A 204 9.36 15.37 3.57
CA THR A 204 9.05 15.13 2.17
C THR A 204 8.05 13.98 2.00
N LYS A 205 7.54 13.79 0.78
CA LYS A 205 6.69 12.62 0.46
C LYS A 205 7.45 11.32 0.75
N MET A 206 8.73 11.24 0.37
CA MET A 206 9.56 10.04 0.52
C MET A 206 9.81 9.72 1.99
N ASP A 207 10.09 10.74 2.81
CA ASP A 207 10.33 10.60 4.25
C ASP A 207 9.16 9.92 4.98
N ARG A 208 7.92 10.29 4.61
CA ARG A 208 6.70 9.70 5.16
C ARG A 208 6.48 8.28 4.64
N ARG A 209 6.76 8.09 3.36
CA ARG A 209 6.43 6.89 2.62
C ARG A 209 7.34 5.71 2.96
N ILE A 210 8.64 5.94 3.13
CA ILE A 210 9.64 4.88 3.29
C ILE A 210 9.23 3.84 4.34
N ILE A 211 8.73 4.29 5.49
CA ILE A 211 8.41 3.39 6.59
C ILE A 211 7.09 2.61 6.37
N ILE A 212 6.15 3.20 5.63
CA ILE A 212 4.89 2.55 5.26
C ILE A 212 5.18 1.52 4.17
N ASP A 213 6.02 1.86 3.19
CA ASP A 213 6.50 0.92 2.18
C ASP A 213 7.25 -0.26 2.84
N THR A 214 8.08 -0.02 3.85
CA THR A 214 8.73 -1.09 4.62
C THR A 214 7.70 -2.01 5.28
N MET A 215 6.64 -1.46 5.88
CA MET A 215 5.56 -2.26 6.48
C MET A 215 4.81 -3.10 5.45
N LEU A 216 4.49 -2.53 4.29
CA LEU A 216 3.81 -3.24 3.20
C LEU A 216 4.70 -4.32 2.59
N ASN A 217 6.01 -4.07 2.46
CA ASN A 217 6.96 -5.05 1.98
C ASN A 217 7.11 -6.21 2.97
N HIS A 218 7.28 -5.92 4.26
CA HIS A 218 7.32 -6.96 5.30
C HIS A 218 6.07 -7.83 5.29
N LEU A 219 4.90 -7.25 5.03
CA LEU A 219 3.65 -8.00 4.93
C LEU A 219 3.66 -9.01 3.78
N CYS A 220 4.24 -8.65 2.64
CA CYS A 220 4.41 -9.55 1.49
C CYS A 220 5.48 -10.63 1.73
N GLU A 221 6.58 -10.28 2.40
CA GLU A 221 7.69 -11.21 2.68
C GLU A 221 7.34 -12.29 3.71
N TYR A 222 6.37 -12.03 4.59
CA TYR A 222 5.92 -13.01 5.57
C TYR A 222 5.10 -14.14 4.95
N ASP A 223 4.60 -13.95 3.73
CA ASP A 223 3.83 -14.97 3.03
C ASP A 223 4.74 -16.04 2.44
N GLU A 224 4.52 -17.30 2.80
CA GLU A 224 5.14 -18.42 2.08
C GLU A 224 4.65 -18.45 0.62
N ASN A 225 3.45 -17.92 0.36
CA ASN A 225 2.92 -17.78 -0.99
C ASN A 225 3.44 -16.51 -1.66
N THR A 226 4.34 -16.68 -2.63
CA THR A 226 4.96 -15.59 -3.40
C THR A 226 4.00 -14.86 -4.34
N SER A 227 2.73 -15.22 -4.36
CA SER A 227 1.70 -14.61 -5.21
C SER A 227 1.29 -13.21 -4.75
N PHE A 228 1.44 -12.85 -3.46
CA PHE A 228 1.04 -11.52 -2.98
C PHE A 228 2.23 -10.56 -2.97
N LYS A 229 2.27 -9.62 -3.92
CA LYS A 229 3.43 -8.74 -4.15
C LYS A 229 3.13 -7.28 -3.86
N TYR A 230 4.19 -6.56 -3.48
CA TYR A 230 4.19 -5.12 -3.31
C TYR A 230 5.15 -4.48 -4.32
N SER A 231 4.70 -3.44 -5.02
CA SER A 231 5.55 -2.67 -5.93
C SER A 231 5.32 -1.18 -5.81
N THR A 232 6.37 -0.41 -6.04
CA THR A 232 6.42 1.04 -5.85
C THR A 232 6.35 1.79 -7.18
N GLU A 233 5.80 3.01 -7.15
CA GLU A 233 5.80 3.98 -8.26
C GLU A 233 5.23 3.42 -9.59
N GLN A 234 4.22 2.54 -9.51
CA GLN A 234 3.61 1.89 -10.66
C GLN A 234 2.61 2.79 -11.39
N TYR A 235 2.64 2.76 -12.72
CA TYR A 235 1.59 3.35 -13.55
C TYR A 235 0.48 2.34 -13.78
N VAL A 236 -0.76 2.77 -13.56
CA VAL A 236 -1.96 1.96 -13.79
C VAL A 236 -2.90 2.67 -14.76
N LYS A 237 -3.53 1.90 -15.65
CA LYS A 237 -4.49 2.37 -16.66
C LYS A 237 -5.73 2.95 -16.00
N LEU A 238 -6.38 3.88 -16.68
CA LEU A 238 -7.68 4.41 -16.30
C LEU A 238 -8.69 4.10 -17.40
N PRO A 239 -9.95 3.86 -17.04
CA PRO A 239 -10.98 3.65 -18.04
C PRO A 239 -11.23 4.91 -18.86
N ASN A 240 -11.75 4.71 -20.07
CA ASN A 240 -12.16 5.78 -20.95
C ASN A 240 -13.26 6.63 -20.31
N ALA A 241 -13.03 7.94 -20.28
CA ALA A 241 -13.96 8.92 -19.75
C ALA A 241 -14.11 10.00 -20.81
N GLU A 242 -14.97 9.74 -21.80
CA GLU A 242 -15.15 10.61 -22.97
C GLU A 242 -15.53 12.02 -22.53
N ASN A 243 -14.59 12.95 -22.63
CA ASN A 243 -14.80 14.35 -22.31
C ASN A 243 -13.79 15.24 -23.02
N GLU A 244 -14.25 16.33 -23.61
CA GLU A 244 -13.36 17.29 -24.29
C GLU A 244 -12.37 17.98 -23.33
N LYS A 245 -12.73 18.08 -22.04
CA LYS A 245 -11.95 18.82 -21.03
C LYS A 245 -10.81 18.01 -20.42
N PHE A 246 -10.86 16.69 -20.46
CA PHE A 246 -9.81 15.84 -19.90
C PHE A 246 -9.65 14.56 -20.71
N HIS A 247 -8.39 14.16 -20.91
CA HIS A 247 -8.01 12.92 -21.58
C HIS A 247 -6.91 12.25 -20.77
N VAL A 248 -7.30 11.54 -19.71
CA VAL A 248 -6.35 10.95 -18.76
C VAL A 248 -6.38 9.43 -18.88
N SER A 249 -5.33 8.86 -19.45
CA SER A 249 -5.23 7.41 -19.71
C SER A 249 -4.65 6.59 -18.57
N ASN A 250 -3.89 7.22 -17.67
CA ASN A 250 -3.21 6.52 -16.60
C ASN A 250 -2.99 7.39 -15.35
N THR A 251 -2.70 6.73 -14.23
CA THR A 251 -2.30 7.39 -12.98
C THR A 251 -1.11 6.66 -12.36
N LYS A 252 -0.20 7.41 -11.74
CA LYS A 252 0.95 6.84 -11.03
C LYS A 252 0.62 6.58 -9.57
N ALA A 253 0.53 5.32 -9.16
CA ALA A 253 0.40 4.90 -7.76
C ALA A 253 1.73 4.96 -7.02
N ASP A 254 1.68 5.31 -5.74
CA ASP A 254 2.89 5.32 -4.93
C ASP A 254 3.28 3.89 -4.60
N GLY A 255 2.33 3.06 -4.21
CA GLY A 255 2.53 1.62 -4.08
C GLY A 255 1.28 0.85 -4.48
N VAL A 256 1.48 -0.38 -4.94
CA VAL A 256 0.43 -1.30 -5.37
C VAL A 256 0.69 -2.66 -4.72
N LEU A 257 -0.30 -3.18 -4.01
CA LEU A 257 -0.35 -4.59 -3.64
C LEU A 257 -1.19 -5.32 -4.68
N TYR A 258 -0.66 -6.42 -5.19
CA TYR A 258 -1.29 -7.17 -6.27
C TYR A 258 -1.05 -8.68 -6.12
N LEU A 259 -1.92 -9.45 -6.77
CA LEU A 259 -1.75 -10.88 -6.96
C LEU A 259 -0.96 -11.10 -8.24
N ASP A 260 0.18 -11.76 -8.15
CA ASP A 260 0.97 -12.26 -9.27
C ASP A 260 0.60 -13.72 -9.53
N ILE A 261 -0.05 -13.96 -10.66
CA ILE A 261 -0.69 -15.24 -10.99
C ILE A 261 0.04 -15.84 -12.21
N PRO A 262 1.05 -16.70 -11.98
CA PRO A 262 1.76 -17.35 -13.08
C PRO A 262 0.85 -18.37 -13.78
N ASP A 263 1.15 -18.68 -15.04
CA ASP A 263 0.50 -19.79 -15.76
C ASP A 263 -1.04 -19.72 -15.75
N PHE A 264 -1.59 -18.54 -16.01
CA PHE A 264 -3.05 -18.34 -16.09
C PHE A 264 -3.52 -18.52 -17.55
N PRO A 265 -4.16 -19.65 -17.93
CA PRO A 265 -4.33 -20.05 -19.34
C PRO A 265 -5.04 -19.01 -20.21
N ALA A 266 -6.19 -18.50 -19.77
CA ALA A 266 -6.94 -17.46 -20.49
C ALA A 266 -6.07 -16.22 -20.79
N TYR A 267 -5.21 -15.84 -19.85
CA TYR A 267 -4.27 -14.73 -20.02
C TYR A 267 -3.15 -15.09 -20.99
N LEU A 268 -2.57 -16.29 -20.91
CA LEU A 268 -1.45 -16.65 -21.79
C LEU A 268 -1.89 -16.93 -23.24
N ALA A 269 -3.08 -17.47 -23.45
CA ALA A 269 -3.59 -17.90 -24.74
C ALA A 269 -3.95 -16.72 -25.66
N ASN A 270 -4.44 -15.60 -25.10
CA ASN A 270 -4.99 -14.49 -25.88
C ASN A 270 -4.24 -13.17 -25.62
N ALA A 271 -3.51 -12.69 -26.64
CA ALA A 271 -2.72 -11.45 -26.55
C ALA A 271 -3.55 -10.18 -26.37
N GLU A 272 -4.75 -10.11 -26.95
CA GLU A 272 -5.69 -9.00 -26.77
C GLU A 272 -6.24 -8.99 -25.34
N PHE A 273 -6.63 -10.16 -24.84
CA PHE A 273 -7.06 -10.31 -23.45
C PHE A 273 -5.94 -9.96 -22.45
N ARG A 274 -4.65 -10.22 -22.76
CA ARG A 274 -3.56 -9.71 -21.91
C ARG A 274 -3.54 -8.21 -21.80
N GLU A 275 -3.79 -7.52 -22.91
CA GLU A 275 -3.78 -6.06 -22.93
C GLU A 275 -4.98 -5.51 -22.15
N ILE A 276 -6.17 -6.05 -22.36
CA ILE A 276 -7.41 -5.57 -21.71
C ILE A 276 -7.49 -6.05 -20.25
N GLY A 277 -7.02 -7.25 -19.93
CA GLY A 277 -7.00 -7.82 -18.58
C GLY A 277 -5.90 -7.26 -17.67
N SER A 278 -4.96 -6.49 -18.23
CA SER A 278 -3.88 -5.85 -17.46
C SER A 278 -4.18 -4.39 -17.16
N ALA A 279 -4.22 -4.06 -15.88
CA ALA A 279 -4.32 -2.67 -15.41
C ALA A 279 -2.96 -1.95 -15.34
N PHE A 280 -1.83 -2.64 -15.55
CA PHE A 280 -0.49 -2.06 -15.41
C PHE A 280 0.02 -1.44 -16.72
N ILE A 281 1.01 -0.56 -16.62
CA ILE A 281 1.74 0.00 -17.78
C ILE A 281 3.25 -0.30 -17.63
N PRO A 282 3.90 -0.94 -18.63
CA PRO A 282 3.28 -1.50 -19.84
C PRO A 282 2.34 -2.67 -19.50
N GLY A 283 1.29 -2.86 -20.30
CA GLY A 283 0.26 -3.88 -20.07
C GLY A 283 0.75 -5.31 -20.23
N ARG A 284 1.78 -5.52 -21.07
CA ARG A 284 2.32 -6.85 -21.38
C ARG A 284 3.24 -7.34 -20.27
N ARG A 285 2.65 -8.04 -19.31
CA ARG A 285 3.35 -8.77 -18.23
C ARG A 285 3.35 -10.26 -18.54
N ALA A 286 4.39 -10.98 -18.12
CA ALA A 286 4.50 -12.43 -18.31
C ALA A 286 3.42 -13.20 -17.54
N ASN A 287 3.09 -12.71 -16.35
CA ASN A 287 2.05 -13.25 -15.47
C ASN A 287 0.84 -12.32 -15.47
N LEU A 288 -0.31 -12.84 -15.03
CA LEU A 288 -1.47 -12.00 -14.73
C LEU A 288 -1.24 -11.31 -13.38
N GLU A 289 -1.09 -9.99 -13.39
CA GLU A 289 -0.97 -9.16 -12.19
C GLU A 289 -2.33 -8.50 -11.88
N VAL A 290 -2.99 -8.88 -10.78
CA VAL A 290 -4.32 -8.36 -10.40
C VAL A 290 -4.21 -7.38 -9.24
N ILE A 291 -4.62 -6.13 -9.44
CA ILE A 291 -4.61 -5.09 -8.40
C ILE A 291 -5.53 -5.49 -7.25
N HIS A 292 -4.99 -5.47 -6.03
CA HIS A 292 -5.75 -5.74 -4.81
C HIS A 292 -5.82 -4.52 -3.88
N CYS A 293 -4.74 -3.75 -3.78
CA CYS A 293 -4.73 -2.51 -3.00
C CYS A 293 -3.84 -1.43 -3.62
N ILE A 294 -4.30 -0.18 -3.59
CA ILE A 294 -3.56 1.00 -4.06
C ILE A 294 -3.16 1.87 -2.89
N THR A 295 -1.96 2.43 -2.92
CA THR A 295 -1.48 3.40 -1.92
C THR A 295 -1.13 4.75 -2.55
N LYS A 296 -1.50 5.85 -1.88
CA LYS A 296 -1.19 7.23 -2.30
C LYS A 296 -0.84 8.12 -1.12
N PHE A 297 0.31 8.76 -1.22
CA PHE A 297 0.86 9.69 -0.25
C PHE A 297 1.07 11.05 -0.91
N LYS A 298 0.92 12.10 -0.11
CA LYS A 298 1.12 13.48 -0.57
C LYS A 298 1.99 14.21 0.43
N ARG A 299 2.83 15.12 -0.08
CA ARG A 299 3.61 16.02 0.78
C ARG A 299 2.69 16.88 1.66
N GLY A 300 1.54 17.28 1.13
CA GLY A 300 0.48 17.98 1.83
C GLY A 300 -0.88 17.78 1.15
N GLY A 301 -1.96 17.97 1.89
CA GLY A 301 -3.33 17.68 1.45
C GLY A 301 -3.65 16.18 1.45
N SER A 302 -4.76 15.83 0.80
CA SER A 302 -5.24 14.44 0.76
C SER A 302 -4.83 13.72 -0.52
N GLY A 303 -4.37 12.47 -0.39
CA GLY A 303 -4.18 11.55 -1.51
C GLY A 303 -5.47 10.93 -2.06
N LYS A 304 -6.65 11.26 -1.50
CA LYS A 304 -7.94 10.61 -1.76
C LYS A 304 -8.24 10.43 -3.25
N ASN A 305 -8.32 11.52 -4.02
CA ASN A 305 -8.75 11.45 -5.42
C ASN A 305 -7.85 10.54 -6.26
N GLN A 306 -6.53 10.57 -6.05
CA GLN A 306 -5.63 9.68 -6.79
C GLN A 306 -5.75 8.22 -6.34
N ALA A 307 -6.10 7.96 -5.07
CA ALA A 307 -6.33 6.61 -4.59
C ALA A 307 -7.62 6.06 -5.20
N LEU A 308 -8.66 6.89 -5.26
CA LEU A 308 -9.91 6.56 -5.97
C LEU A 308 -9.65 6.22 -7.45
N MET A 309 -8.82 7.00 -8.15
CA MET A 309 -8.44 6.67 -9.53
C MET A 309 -7.80 5.28 -9.66
N GLY A 310 -6.92 4.91 -8.71
CA GLY A 310 -6.33 3.56 -8.72
C GLY A 310 -7.32 2.46 -8.34
N ILE A 311 -8.26 2.72 -7.42
CA ILE A 311 -9.34 1.77 -7.09
C ILE A 311 -10.19 1.50 -8.32
N VAL A 312 -10.56 2.55 -9.06
CA VAL A 312 -11.30 2.42 -10.33
C VAL A 312 -10.54 1.52 -11.30
N SER A 313 -9.23 1.72 -11.46
CA SER A 313 -8.37 0.85 -12.29
C SER A 313 -8.49 -0.64 -11.90
N GLY A 314 -8.30 -0.96 -10.61
CA GLY A 314 -8.41 -2.35 -10.15
C GLY A 314 -9.82 -2.95 -10.29
N LEU A 315 -10.87 -2.15 -10.13
CA LEU A 315 -12.26 -2.62 -10.26
C LEU A 315 -12.67 -2.87 -11.71
N TYR A 316 -12.22 -2.03 -12.64
CA TYR A 316 -12.38 -2.28 -14.08
C TYR A 316 -11.61 -3.52 -14.51
N GLN A 317 -10.40 -3.72 -13.99
CA GLN A 317 -9.65 -4.97 -14.22
C GLN A 317 -10.43 -6.19 -13.76
N LYS A 318 -10.95 -6.18 -12.52
CA LYS A 318 -11.74 -7.28 -11.97
C LYS A 318 -13.04 -7.52 -12.76
N LYS A 319 -13.63 -6.48 -13.35
CA LYS A 319 -14.78 -6.61 -14.26
C LYS A 319 -14.40 -7.38 -15.54
N VAL A 320 -13.27 -7.04 -16.17
CA VAL A 320 -12.75 -7.76 -17.35
C VAL A 320 -12.43 -9.23 -17.03
N LEU A 321 -11.95 -9.52 -15.82
CA LEU A 321 -11.64 -10.87 -15.35
C LEU A 321 -12.86 -11.65 -14.83
N ASN A 322 -14.08 -11.14 -15.03
CA ASN A 322 -15.33 -11.71 -14.54
C ASN A 322 -15.35 -12.02 -13.02
N VAL A 323 -14.72 -11.14 -12.21
CA VAL A 323 -14.70 -11.21 -10.74
C VAL A 323 -15.07 -9.85 -10.11
N ALA A 324 -16.03 -9.16 -10.73
CA ALA A 324 -16.47 -7.82 -10.33
C ALA A 324 -17.00 -7.73 -8.87
N HIS A 325 -17.37 -8.86 -8.26
CA HIS A 325 -17.77 -8.95 -6.86
C HIS A 325 -16.60 -8.78 -5.88
N GLN A 326 -15.35 -8.90 -6.33
CA GLN A 326 -14.19 -8.75 -5.46
C GLN A 326 -13.88 -7.27 -5.17
N LEU A 327 -13.57 -6.98 -3.91
CA LEU A 327 -13.17 -5.64 -3.46
C LEU A 327 -11.77 -5.23 -3.98
N VAL A 328 -11.56 -3.92 -4.12
CA VAL A 328 -10.23 -3.30 -4.30
C VAL A 328 -10.01 -2.28 -3.19
N PHE A 329 -8.88 -2.36 -2.50
CA PHE A 329 -8.60 -1.49 -1.38
C PHE A 329 -7.82 -0.23 -1.79
N GLY A 330 -7.99 0.84 -1.03
CA GLY A 330 -7.17 2.04 -1.15
C GLY A 330 -6.67 2.49 0.20
N ILE A 331 -5.40 2.88 0.25
CA ILE A 331 -4.75 3.49 1.40
C ILE A 331 -4.29 4.86 0.96
N PHE A 332 -4.72 5.90 1.66
CA PHE A 332 -4.21 7.23 1.36
C PHE A 332 -3.99 8.05 2.61
N GLN A 333 -3.04 8.96 2.50
CA GLN A 333 -2.80 9.93 3.54
C GLN A 333 -3.96 10.93 3.61
N HIS A 334 -4.51 11.05 4.80
CA HIS A 334 -5.49 12.05 5.19
C HIS A 334 -4.85 12.89 6.30
N GLN A 335 -4.82 14.21 6.16
CA GLN A 335 -4.09 15.10 7.07
C GLN A 335 -2.60 14.71 7.19
N GLN A 336 -1.89 15.20 8.21
CA GLN A 336 -0.45 14.98 8.32
C GLN A 336 -0.08 13.59 8.86
N ASP A 337 -0.89 12.98 9.70
CA ASP A 337 -0.49 11.77 10.44
C ASP A 337 -1.50 10.62 10.36
N PHE A 338 -2.59 10.77 9.59
CA PHE A 338 -3.58 9.72 9.42
C PHE A 338 -3.46 9.03 8.05
N LEU A 339 -3.60 7.71 8.08
CA LEU A 339 -3.91 6.91 6.90
C LEU A 339 -5.36 6.49 6.96
N GLN A 340 -6.08 6.72 5.86
CA GLN A 340 -7.41 6.19 5.67
C GLN A 340 -7.33 4.96 4.77
N VAL A 341 -7.98 3.89 5.20
CA VAL A 341 -8.16 2.66 4.44
C VAL A 341 -9.62 2.59 3.99
N VAL A 342 -9.83 2.38 2.69
CA VAL A 342 -11.14 2.26 2.06
C VAL A 342 -11.21 1.02 1.20
N ALA A 343 -12.42 0.55 0.91
CA ALA A 343 -12.69 -0.55 -0.01
C ALA A 343 -13.64 -0.07 -1.11
N GLY A 344 -13.25 -0.23 -2.37
CA GLY A 344 -14.11 -0.02 -3.52
C GLY A 344 -14.81 -1.31 -3.93
N ALA A 345 -16.07 -1.21 -4.35
CA ALA A 345 -16.86 -2.31 -4.89
C ALA A 345 -17.79 -1.83 -6.01
N TRP A 346 -18.12 -2.73 -6.94
CA TRP A 346 -19.23 -2.54 -7.86
C TRP A 346 -20.56 -2.77 -7.15
N ARG A 347 -21.52 -1.86 -7.33
CA ARG A 347 -22.90 -1.98 -6.85
C ARG A 347 -23.83 -1.21 -7.79
N ASP A 348 -24.88 -1.86 -8.28
CA ASP A 348 -25.89 -1.24 -9.14
C ASP A 348 -25.27 -0.47 -10.33
N ASN A 349 -24.26 -1.09 -10.98
CA ASN A 349 -23.48 -0.51 -12.07
C ASN A 349 -22.80 0.82 -11.70
N ARG A 350 -22.37 0.96 -10.44
CA ARG A 350 -21.60 2.08 -9.93
C ARG A 350 -20.50 1.59 -9.01
N ILE A 351 -19.39 2.31 -8.96
CA ILE A 351 -18.33 2.06 -7.99
C ILE A 351 -18.65 2.85 -6.73
N GLN A 352 -18.84 2.14 -5.62
CA GLN A 352 -19.00 2.74 -4.29
C GLN A 352 -17.76 2.48 -3.45
N VAL A 353 -17.46 3.42 -2.55
CA VAL A 353 -16.26 3.38 -1.71
C VAL A 353 -16.66 3.42 -0.25
N TYR A 354 -16.21 2.43 0.50
CA TYR A 354 -16.59 2.20 1.89
C TYR A 354 -15.40 2.44 2.83
N ASN A 355 -15.66 3.07 3.97
CA ASN A 355 -14.64 3.29 4.98
C ASN A 355 -14.30 1.99 5.71
N VAL A 356 -13.03 1.55 5.61
CA VAL A 356 -12.52 0.43 6.41
C VAL A 356 -12.03 0.96 7.75
N GLY A 357 -11.26 2.06 7.75
CA GLY A 357 -10.83 2.71 8.99
C GLY A 357 -9.87 3.89 8.77
N SER A 358 -9.60 4.61 9.86
CA SER A 358 -8.64 5.72 9.90
C SER A 358 -7.66 5.50 11.05
N TYR A 359 -6.37 5.58 10.75
CA TYR A 359 -5.29 5.17 11.64
C TYR A 359 -4.26 6.28 11.77
N SER A 360 -3.98 6.72 13.00
CA SER A 360 -2.90 7.69 13.25
C SER A 360 -1.61 6.90 13.37
N LEU A 361 -0.63 7.21 12.51
CA LEU A 361 0.67 6.55 12.58
C LEU A 361 1.48 6.97 13.81
N SER A 362 1.09 8.05 14.49
CA SER A 362 1.75 8.49 15.73
C SER A 362 1.23 7.77 16.98
N ASN A 363 0.09 7.08 16.88
CA ASN A 363 -0.50 6.31 17.97
C ASN A 363 -0.16 4.82 17.77
N PRO A 364 0.60 4.18 18.69
CA PRO A 364 1.06 2.82 18.49
C PRO A 364 -0.09 1.79 18.42
N VAL A 365 -1.20 1.99 19.15
CA VAL A 365 -2.38 1.13 19.03
C VAL A 365 -2.97 1.24 17.64
N HIS A 366 -3.13 2.46 17.09
CA HIS A 366 -3.66 2.64 15.74
C HIS A 366 -2.74 2.02 14.68
N THR A 367 -1.41 2.09 14.85
CA THR A 367 -0.45 1.45 13.95
C THR A 367 -0.54 -0.07 13.99
N VAL A 368 -0.75 -0.68 15.17
CA VAL A 368 -1.04 -2.13 15.27
C VAL A 368 -2.35 -2.46 14.54
N ARG A 369 -3.42 -1.70 14.77
CA ARG A 369 -4.71 -1.92 14.08
C ARG A 369 -4.59 -1.81 12.56
N LEU A 370 -3.82 -0.83 12.07
CA LEU A 370 -3.53 -0.69 10.65
C LEU A 370 -2.84 -1.96 10.12
N TYR A 371 -1.79 -2.44 10.79
CA TYR A 371 -1.11 -3.67 10.39
C TYR A 371 -2.06 -4.88 10.35
N LEU A 372 -2.94 -5.02 11.34
CA LEU A 372 -3.94 -6.09 11.37
C LEU A 372 -4.93 -6.00 10.21
N VAL A 373 -5.36 -4.79 9.81
CA VAL A 373 -6.18 -4.60 8.60
C VAL A 373 -5.42 -4.98 7.34
N LEU A 374 -4.16 -4.55 7.21
CA LEU A 374 -3.32 -4.90 6.06
C LEU A 374 -3.15 -6.42 5.95
N ARG A 375 -2.95 -7.10 7.08
CA ARG A 375 -2.90 -8.56 7.16
C ARG A 375 -4.22 -9.20 6.73
N GLY A 376 -5.35 -8.68 7.17
CA GLY A 376 -6.66 -9.18 6.71
C GLY A 376 -6.87 -8.96 5.21
N ILE A 377 -6.43 -7.82 4.67
CA ILE A 377 -6.45 -7.55 3.22
C ILE A 377 -5.60 -8.60 2.47
N ARG A 378 -4.40 -8.94 2.97
CA ARG A 378 -3.58 -10.02 2.41
C ARG A 378 -4.28 -11.38 2.47
N LYS A 379 -4.91 -11.74 3.60
CA LYS A 379 -5.68 -13.00 3.71
C LYS A 379 -6.81 -13.06 2.67
N LEU A 380 -7.55 -11.97 2.49
CA LEU A 380 -8.61 -11.87 1.50
C LEU A 380 -8.07 -12.00 0.06
N ALA A 381 -6.85 -11.51 -0.20
CA ALA A 381 -6.20 -11.70 -1.49
C ALA A 381 -6.00 -13.19 -1.83
N HIS A 382 -5.71 -14.04 -0.85
CA HIS A 382 -5.60 -15.49 -1.04
C HIS A 382 -6.94 -16.12 -1.40
N THR A 383 -8.02 -15.70 -0.75
CA THR A 383 -9.37 -16.13 -1.10
C THR A 383 -9.69 -15.74 -2.55
N TYR A 384 -9.35 -14.51 -2.95
CA TYR A 384 -9.56 -14.04 -4.32
C TYR A 384 -8.69 -14.76 -5.36
N LEU A 385 -7.46 -15.12 -5.00
CA LEU A 385 -6.60 -15.95 -5.83
C LEU A 385 -7.22 -17.34 -6.07
N GLY A 386 -7.74 -17.97 -5.02
CA GLY A 386 -8.47 -19.25 -5.13
C GLY A 386 -9.65 -19.15 -6.09
N GLN A 387 -10.50 -18.14 -5.90
CA GLN A 387 -11.65 -17.89 -6.79
C GLN A 387 -11.26 -17.69 -8.25
N LEU A 388 -10.19 -16.92 -8.53
CA LEU A 388 -9.69 -16.70 -9.89
C LEU A 388 -9.18 -18.00 -10.53
N ARG A 389 -8.51 -18.86 -9.75
CA ARG A 389 -8.04 -20.16 -10.21
C ARG A 389 -9.20 -21.11 -10.49
N GLU A 390 -10.22 -21.11 -9.63
CA GLU A 390 -11.43 -21.90 -9.81
C GLU A 390 -12.24 -21.47 -11.05
N SER A 391 -12.24 -20.18 -11.38
CA SER A 391 -12.97 -19.64 -12.54
C SER A 391 -12.17 -19.64 -13.85
N GLN A 392 -10.92 -20.13 -13.86
CA GLN A 392 -10.01 -19.93 -15.00
C GLN A 392 -10.51 -20.53 -16.32
N THR A 393 -11.09 -21.74 -16.27
CA THR A 393 -11.58 -22.46 -17.46
C THR A 393 -12.85 -21.81 -18.01
N GLN A 394 -13.72 -21.32 -17.13
CA GLN A 394 -14.90 -20.58 -17.55
C GLN A 394 -14.50 -19.26 -18.22
N LEU A 395 -13.56 -18.53 -17.62
CA LEU A 395 -13.06 -17.27 -18.17
C LEU A 395 -12.38 -17.48 -19.53
N GLU A 396 -11.63 -18.55 -19.72
CA GLU A 396 -11.03 -18.91 -21.02
C GLU A 396 -12.11 -19.08 -22.11
N TYR A 397 -13.14 -19.87 -21.82
CA TYR A 397 -14.27 -20.06 -22.74
C TYR A 397 -15.03 -18.76 -23.02
N GLU A 398 -15.25 -17.92 -22.01
CA GLU A 398 -15.92 -16.63 -22.15
C GLU A 398 -15.11 -15.66 -23.01
N VAL A 399 -13.78 -15.61 -22.83
CA VAL A 399 -12.89 -14.76 -23.64
C VAL A 399 -12.88 -15.19 -25.10
N GLU A 400 -12.97 -16.49 -25.38
CA GLU A 400 -13.05 -17.00 -26.76
C GLU A 400 -14.42 -16.76 -27.41
N SER A 401 -15.51 -16.94 -26.66
CA SER A 401 -16.87 -16.84 -27.19
C SER A 401 -17.41 -15.41 -27.22
N SER A 402 -16.98 -14.55 -26.29
CA SER A 402 -17.42 -13.16 -26.14
C SER A 402 -16.28 -12.31 -25.56
N PRO A 403 -15.30 -11.91 -26.39
CA PRO A 403 -14.16 -11.10 -25.94
C PRO A 403 -14.61 -9.86 -25.17
N PRO A 404 -13.96 -9.51 -24.04
CA PRO A 404 -14.32 -8.33 -23.27
C PRO A 404 -14.06 -7.05 -24.06
N VAL A 405 -14.93 -6.06 -23.88
CA VAL A 405 -14.77 -4.74 -24.50
C VAL A 405 -13.59 -4.01 -23.86
N ASP A 406 -12.72 -3.42 -24.69
CA ASP A 406 -11.65 -2.54 -24.22
C ASP A 406 -12.24 -1.22 -23.70
N GLU A 407 -12.45 -1.15 -22.39
CA GLU A 407 -12.93 0.05 -21.70
C GLU A 407 -11.77 0.98 -21.28
N TRP A 408 -10.50 0.70 -21.62
CA TRP A 408 -9.37 1.54 -21.22
C TRP A 408 -9.25 2.81 -22.07
N ALA A 409 -8.83 3.91 -21.45
CA ALA A 409 -8.49 5.13 -22.17
C ALA A 409 -7.21 4.91 -22.99
N LYS A 410 -7.28 5.19 -24.29
CA LYS A 410 -6.13 5.09 -25.20
C LYS A 410 -5.21 6.28 -25.02
N ASP A 411 -3.90 6.06 -25.01
CA ASP A 411 -2.93 7.15 -25.10
C ASP A 411 -3.12 7.88 -26.43
N ARG A 412 -3.31 9.21 -26.39
CA ARG A 412 -3.23 10.02 -27.61
C ARG A 412 -1.78 9.98 -28.07
N MET A 413 -1.50 9.21 -29.11
CA MET A 413 -0.15 9.11 -29.70
C MET A 413 0.33 10.42 -30.35
N ASP A 414 -0.50 11.47 -30.35
CA ASP A 414 -0.35 12.61 -31.26
C ASP A 414 0.14 13.91 -30.62
N THR A 415 0.63 13.89 -29.38
CA THR A 415 1.49 15.00 -28.92
C THR A 415 2.94 14.60 -29.18
N PRO A 416 3.58 15.02 -30.31
CA PRO A 416 5.03 15.01 -30.40
C PRO A 416 5.55 15.63 -29.11
N ASN A 417 6.52 14.96 -28.50
CA ASN A 417 7.11 15.25 -27.20
C ASN A 417 7.60 16.70 -27.11
N GLU A 418 6.68 17.65 -26.92
CA GLU A 418 6.96 19.07 -26.74
C GLU A 418 7.55 19.24 -25.35
N ASN A 419 8.88 19.36 -25.32
CA ASN A 419 9.67 19.92 -24.25
C ASN A 419 9.98 19.00 -23.06
N SER A 420 10.96 18.12 -23.28
CA SER A 420 12.02 17.90 -22.28
C SER A 420 13.13 18.97 -22.38
N SER A 421 12.88 20.13 -23.00
CA SER A 421 13.75 21.31 -22.88
C SER A 421 13.54 21.95 -21.50
N LYS A 422 13.91 21.23 -20.45
CA LYS A 422 14.55 21.89 -19.32
C LYS A 422 15.89 22.36 -19.87
N MET A 423 15.85 23.55 -20.47
CA MET A 423 17.03 24.35 -20.72
C MET A 423 17.56 24.66 -19.32
N ASP A 424 18.46 23.80 -18.85
CA ASP A 424 19.36 24.11 -17.75
C ASP A 424 20.05 25.41 -18.14
N SER A 425 19.59 26.52 -17.58
CA SER A 425 20.39 27.72 -17.46
C SER A 425 21.53 27.39 -16.50
N HIS A 426 22.53 26.66 -17.01
CA HIS A 426 23.86 26.64 -16.43
C HIS A 426 24.38 28.08 -16.51
N VAL A 427 24.25 28.79 -15.39
CA VAL A 427 25.13 29.92 -15.10
C VAL A 427 26.54 29.34 -15.10
N LEU A 428 27.31 29.69 -16.14
CA LEU A 428 28.75 29.48 -16.21
C LEU A 428 29.39 30.24 -15.03
N HIS A 429 29.60 29.54 -13.92
CA HIS A 429 30.61 29.95 -12.95
C HIS A 429 31.96 29.43 -13.44
N ASP A 430 32.73 30.37 -13.98
CA ASP A 430 34.15 30.25 -14.23
C ASP A 430 34.92 30.18 -12.89
N GLY A 431 35.96 29.35 -12.85
CA GLY A 431 36.98 29.34 -11.81
C GLY A 431 36.85 28.29 -10.71
N GLY A 432 37.67 27.22 -10.79
CA GLY A 432 38.09 26.51 -9.58
C GLY A 432 38.40 25.02 -9.74
N ARG A 433 39.66 24.70 -10.04
CA ARG A 433 40.28 23.37 -9.85
C ARG A 433 39.89 22.73 -8.51
N GLN A 434 39.41 21.49 -8.52
CA GLN A 434 40.04 20.36 -7.83
C GLN A 434 39.34 19.04 -8.21
N THR A 435 40.10 18.17 -8.86
CA THR A 435 39.76 16.77 -9.15
C THR A 435 39.90 15.94 -7.87
N GLY A 436 38.78 15.40 -7.40
CA GLY A 436 38.73 14.38 -6.35
C GLY A 436 37.47 13.55 -6.54
N ASN A 437 37.58 12.41 -7.22
CA ASN A 437 36.49 11.46 -7.40
C ASN A 437 36.09 10.88 -6.03
N VAL A 438 34.95 11.31 -5.51
CA VAL A 438 34.28 10.66 -4.37
C VAL A 438 33.12 9.85 -4.91
N THR A 439 33.35 8.56 -5.09
CA THR A 439 32.30 7.56 -5.29
C THR A 439 31.58 7.38 -3.95
N MET A 440 30.38 7.97 -3.79
CA MET A 440 29.52 7.64 -2.64
C MET A 440 28.87 6.28 -2.87
N ILE A 441 29.50 5.25 -2.31
CA ILE A 441 28.87 3.94 -2.09
C ILE A 441 27.94 4.11 -0.88
N MET A 442 26.62 4.04 -1.11
CA MET A 442 25.67 3.89 -0.02
C MET A 442 25.71 2.44 0.46
N ASP A 443 26.40 2.21 1.56
CA ASP A 443 26.51 0.91 2.21
C ASP A 443 25.31 0.71 3.15
N ASN A 444 24.33 -0.10 2.72
CA ASN A 444 23.20 -0.56 3.53
C ASN A 444 23.66 -1.74 4.41
N GLY A 445 24.45 -1.44 5.44
CA GLY A 445 25.00 -2.42 6.37
C GLY A 445 24.34 -2.41 7.74
N TYR A 446 23.11 -2.93 7.86
CA TYR A 446 22.56 -3.42 9.14
C TYR A 446 21.71 -4.66 8.89
N LEU A 447 22.36 -5.77 8.56
CA LEU A 447 21.81 -7.11 8.77
C LEU A 447 22.61 -7.78 9.88
N SER A 448 21.93 -7.99 11.00
CA SER A 448 22.43 -8.64 12.20
C SER A 448 22.82 -10.09 11.89
N ARG A 449 24.03 -10.49 12.28
CA ARG A 449 24.44 -11.88 12.36
C ARG A 449 23.57 -12.60 13.40
N LEU A 450 22.83 -13.62 12.98
CA LEU A 450 22.32 -14.65 13.87
C LEU A 450 23.48 -15.55 14.31
N PRO A 451 23.61 -15.92 15.60
CA PRO A 451 24.54 -16.95 16.00
C PRO A 451 24.02 -18.32 15.54
N THR A 452 24.82 -19.02 14.73
CA THR A 452 24.67 -20.43 14.41
C THR A 452 24.80 -21.26 15.70
N GLN A 453 23.70 -21.90 16.12
CA GLN A 453 23.76 -23.06 17.00
C GLN A 453 24.26 -24.25 16.17
N ASP A 454 25.39 -24.83 16.54
CA ASP A 454 25.61 -26.25 16.28
C ASP A 454 26.67 -26.89 17.18
N LYS A 455 26.34 -28.12 17.58
CA LYS A 455 27.18 -29.19 18.17
C LYS A 455 27.59 -29.08 19.65
N ILE A 456 26.72 -29.64 20.51
CA ILE A 456 27.17 -30.54 21.58
C ILE A 456 26.69 -31.94 21.20
N ARG A 457 27.63 -32.83 20.86
CA ARG A 457 27.40 -34.26 20.63
C ARG A 457 28.11 -35.05 21.74
N ASN A 458 27.30 -35.82 22.46
CA ASN A 458 27.56 -37.15 23.03
C ASN A 458 28.82 -37.38 23.89
N SER A 459 28.58 -37.56 25.19
CA SER A 459 29.29 -38.54 26.02
C SER A 459 28.38 -39.12 27.12
N LEU A 460 27.92 -40.34 26.87
CA LEU A 460 27.51 -41.36 27.84
C LEU A 460 28.14 -42.68 27.31
N PRO A 461 28.33 -43.77 28.09
CA PRO A 461 27.72 -44.05 29.40
C PRO A 461 28.67 -44.67 30.45
N MET A 462 28.20 -44.83 31.69
CA MET A 462 28.07 -46.11 32.40
C MET A 462 27.95 -45.90 33.92
N GLY A 463 26.95 -46.54 34.53
CA GLY A 463 27.06 -47.02 35.90
C GLY A 463 25.91 -46.67 36.85
N GLY A 464 25.17 -47.71 37.25
CA GLY A 464 24.67 -47.82 38.63
C GLY A 464 23.18 -47.57 38.79
N GLY A 465 22.43 -48.66 39.00
CA GLY A 465 21.00 -48.61 39.29
C GLY A 465 20.67 -48.25 40.73
N LEU A 466 19.39 -48.04 41.00
CA LEU A 466 18.66 -48.68 42.10
C LEU A 466 17.18 -48.29 42.01
N ALA A 467 16.36 -49.29 42.31
CA ALA A 467 14.90 -49.27 42.30
C ALA A 467 14.33 -48.26 43.29
N THR A 468 13.14 -47.73 43.00
CA THR A 468 12.07 -47.63 44.00
C THR A 468 10.72 -47.53 43.31
N THR A 469 9.83 -48.39 43.78
CA THR A 469 8.39 -48.48 43.55
C THR A 469 7.66 -47.22 44.04
N ASN A 470 6.56 -46.83 43.41
CA ASN A 470 5.31 -46.45 44.10
C ASN A 470 4.11 -46.31 43.14
N SER A 471 3.25 -47.32 43.21
CA SER A 471 1.79 -47.28 43.29
C SER A 471 1.03 -45.99 42.93
N PHE A 472 0.21 -46.09 41.87
CA PHE A 472 -1.03 -45.33 41.69
C PHE A 472 -2.22 -46.16 42.22
N PRO A 473 -3.19 -45.58 42.94
CA PRO A 473 -4.48 -46.22 43.15
C PRO A 473 -5.47 -45.80 42.06
N ILE A 474 -6.09 -46.81 41.46
CA ILE A 474 -7.38 -46.74 40.79
C ILE A 474 -8.44 -46.94 41.88
N SER A 475 -9.44 -46.05 41.96
CA SER A 475 -10.78 -46.47 42.35
C SER A 475 -11.83 -45.64 41.62
N LYS A 476 -12.71 -46.36 40.93
CA LYS A 476 -14.00 -45.89 40.41
C LYS A 476 -15.01 -45.73 41.55
N ALA A 477 -15.86 -44.71 41.45
CA ALA A 477 -17.31 -44.79 41.56
C ALA A 477 -17.89 -43.51 40.95
#